data_AF-X6LDP2-F1
#
_entry.id   AF-X6LDP2-F1
#
_cell.length_a   1.000
_cell.length_b   1.000
_cell.length_c   1.000
_cell.angle_alpha   90.00
_cell.angle_beta   90.00
_cell.angle_gamma   90.00
#
_symmetry.space_group_name_H-M   'P 1'
#
loop_
_entity.id
_entity.type
_entity.pdbx_description
1 polymer ?
#
loop_
_entity_poly.entity_id
_entity_poly.type
_entity_poly.pdbx_seq_one_letter_code
_entity_poly.pdbx_strand_id
1 'polypeptide(L)'
;ISPFKHEREILFARSYIDHVFDEKTHKEQYAWNAKVESEAEYTQMILLTWVQYDQYIQQTMQISEMWNHQIDFNLIYVVLKGGNGDINKATKFLLEFEKWKFRDNNQQKYKEIENEFVNKRCCNHNVNLICMFYSKKCTNKAIEVAAVETAHNGLPFVKKDKIQK
;
A
#
# COMPACT_ATOMS: atom_id res chain seq x y z
N ILE A 1 -1.71 39.55 -7.56
CA ILE A 1 -0.42 39.30 -8.23
C ILE A 1 0.11 38.01 -7.64
N SER A 2 0.16 36.93 -8.43
CA SER A 2 0.80 35.69 -7.99
C SER A 2 2.28 35.97 -7.77
N PRO A 3 2.91 35.51 -6.66
CA PRO A 3 4.32 35.75 -6.40
C PRO A 3 5.26 35.04 -7.40
N PHE A 4 4.72 34.18 -8.28
CA PHE A 4 5.50 33.40 -9.23
C PHE A 4 5.38 33.96 -10.66
N LYS A 5 6.54 34.17 -11.30
CA LYS A 5 6.66 34.70 -12.68
C LYS A 5 6.04 33.78 -13.74
N HIS A 6 5.92 32.49 -13.45
CA HIS A 6 5.31 31.48 -14.32
C HIS A 6 4.49 30.53 -13.45
N GLU A 7 3.18 30.48 -13.67
CA GLU A 7 2.32 29.45 -13.10
C GLU A 7 2.55 28.15 -13.88
N ARG A 8 2.73 27.04 -13.17
CA ARG A 8 2.89 25.72 -13.76
C ARG A 8 1.84 24.80 -13.14
N GLU A 9 0.96 24.26 -13.98
CA GLU A 9 0.01 23.24 -13.57
C GLU A 9 0.62 21.86 -13.87
N ILE A 10 0.63 20.98 -12.87
CA ILE A 10 1.03 19.58 -13.06
C ILE A 10 -0.23 18.74 -12.99
N LEU A 11 -0.63 18.17 -14.13
CA LEU A 11 -1.76 17.27 -14.23
C LEU A 11 -1.29 15.82 -14.10
N PHE A 12 -1.74 15.14 -13.06
CA PHE A 12 -1.57 13.70 -12.93
C PHE A 12 -2.75 12.98 -13.58
N ALA A 13 -2.48 11.84 -14.24
CA ALA A 13 -3.53 10.96 -14.70
C ALA A 13 -4.42 10.59 -13.50
N ARG A 14 -5.75 10.73 -13.66
CA ARG A 14 -6.68 10.42 -12.58
C ARG A 14 -6.50 8.97 -12.14
N SER A 15 -6.49 8.75 -10.83
CA SER A 15 -6.61 7.42 -10.26
C SER A 15 -7.90 6.75 -10.75
N TYR A 16 -7.96 5.43 -10.58
CA TYR A 16 -9.18 4.66 -10.73
C TYR A 16 -10.38 5.36 -10.04
N ILE A 17 -11.49 5.51 -10.77
CA ILE A 17 -12.76 6.02 -10.27
C ILE A 17 -13.67 4.81 -10.06
N ASP A 18 -13.91 4.47 -8.80
CA ASP A 18 -14.89 3.48 -8.39
C ASP A 18 -16.29 4.11 -8.41
N HIS A 19 -17.21 3.48 -9.13
CA HIS A 19 -18.61 3.88 -9.22
C HIS A 19 -19.36 3.80 -7.88
N VAL A 20 -18.79 3.13 -6.87
CA VAL A 20 -19.38 2.97 -5.54
C VAL A 20 -19.28 4.24 -4.69
N PHE A 21 -18.26 5.09 -4.89
CA PHE A 21 -18.07 6.31 -4.11
C PHE A 21 -18.60 7.53 -4.88
N ASP A 22 -19.22 8.46 -4.16
CA ASP A 22 -19.60 9.74 -4.74
C ASP A 22 -18.36 10.55 -5.16
N GLU A 23 -18.53 11.48 -6.11
CA GLU A 23 -17.45 12.26 -6.70
C GLU A 23 -16.63 13.05 -5.65
N LYS A 24 -17.27 13.48 -4.55
CA LYS A 24 -16.61 14.23 -3.49
C LYS A 24 -15.70 13.32 -2.67
N THR A 25 -16.20 12.16 -2.24
CA THR A 25 -15.43 11.13 -1.54
C THR A 25 -14.26 10.65 -2.42
N HIS A 26 -14.49 10.53 -3.73
CA HIS A 26 -13.44 10.18 -4.69
C HIS A 26 -12.32 11.22 -4.77
N LYS A 27 -12.69 12.50 -4.87
CA LYS A 27 -11.75 13.62 -4.93
C LYS A 27 -10.92 13.73 -3.66
N GLU A 28 -11.50 13.42 -2.50
CA GLU A 28 -10.80 13.51 -1.23
C GLU A 28 -9.88 12.30 -0.97
N GLN A 29 -10.34 11.08 -1.22
CA GLN A 29 -9.56 9.86 -0.93
C GLN A 29 -8.43 9.61 -1.94
N TYR A 30 -8.65 9.99 -3.20
CA TYR A 30 -7.69 9.75 -4.28
C TYR A 30 -6.92 11.01 -4.71
N ALA A 31 -7.01 12.08 -3.91
CA ALA A 31 -6.18 13.26 -4.11
C ALA A 31 -4.70 12.96 -3.81
N TRP A 32 -3.85 13.77 -4.42
CA TRP A 32 -2.43 13.85 -4.11
C TRP A 32 -2.16 15.07 -3.24
N ASN A 33 -1.38 14.90 -2.19
CA ASN A 33 -0.75 15.98 -1.46
C ASN A 33 0.57 16.32 -2.15
N ALA A 34 0.87 17.62 -2.25
CA ALA A 34 2.12 18.12 -2.78
C ALA A 34 2.80 18.99 -1.73
N LYS A 35 4.08 18.73 -1.47
CA LYS A 35 4.90 19.51 -0.54
C LYS A 35 6.25 19.81 -1.18
N VAL A 36 6.71 21.05 -1.09
CA VAL A 36 8.09 21.40 -1.44
C VAL A 36 9.02 20.78 -0.38
N GLU A 37 9.89 19.86 -0.80
CA GLU A 37 10.91 19.25 0.05
C GLU A 37 12.17 20.10 0.13
N SER A 38 12.60 20.66 -1.00
CA SER A 38 13.75 21.56 -1.06
C SER A 38 13.66 22.48 -2.28
N GLU A 39 14.33 23.62 -2.19
CA GLU A 39 14.39 24.60 -3.27
C GLU A 39 15.80 25.19 -3.34
N ALA A 40 16.33 25.25 -4.56
CA ALA A 40 17.60 25.86 -4.94
C ALA A 40 17.32 26.91 -6.04
N GLU A 41 18.33 27.71 -6.40
CA GLU A 41 18.20 28.85 -7.33
C GLU A 41 17.48 28.51 -8.65
N TYR A 42 17.69 27.29 -9.16
CA TYR A 42 17.11 26.82 -10.43
C TYR A 42 16.30 25.52 -10.31
N THR A 43 16.05 25.00 -9.10
CA THR A 43 15.44 23.67 -8.93
C THR A 43 14.56 23.62 -7.71
N GLN A 44 13.37 23.04 -7.85
CA GLN A 44 12.46 22.75 -6.75
C GLN A 44 12.17 21.25 -6.73
N MET A 45 12.33 20.63 -5.57
CA MET A 45 11.96 19.24 -5.32
C MET A 45 10.59 19.22 -4.65
N ILE A 46 9.62 18.58 -5.30
CA ILE A 46 8.26 18.44 -4.79
C ILE A 46 8.04 16.97 -4.44
N LEU A 47 7.72 16.71 -3.17
CA LEU A 47 7.22 15.43 -2.72
C LEU A 47 5.73 15.35 -2.98
N LEU A 48 5.33 14.27 -3.63
CA LEU A 48 3.93 13.94 -3.85
C LEU A 48 3.59 12.71 -3.02
N THR A 49 2.58 12.83 -2.16
CA THR A 49 2.04 11.72 -1.38
C THR A 49 0.58 11.52 -1.70
N TRP A 50 0.12 10.27 -1.63
CA TRP A 50 -1.29 9.97 -1.82
C TRP A 50 -2.05 10.21 -0.50
N VAL A 51 -3.19 10.91 -0.54
CA VAL A 51 -3.95 11.24 0.69
C VAL A 51 -4.28 10.00 1.51
N GLN A 52 -4.69 8.90 0.87
CA GLN A 52 -5.00 7.66 1.58
C GLN A 52 -3.75 7.02 2.23
N TYR A 53 -2.57 7.21 1.66
CA TYR A 53 -1.33 6.75 2.28
C TYR A 53 -1.02 7.54 3.55
N ASP A 54 -1.12 8.87 3.49
CA ASP A 54 -0.84 9.75 4.63
C ASP A 54 -1.77 9.48 5.83
N GLN A 55 -2.99 8.99 5.57
CA GLN A 55 -3.94 8.58 6.62
C GLN A 55 -3.46 7.41 7.49
N TYR A 56 -2.60 6.52 6.95
CA TYR A 56 -2.18 5.28 7.62
C TYR A 56 -0.69 5.20 7.92
N ILE A 57 0.11 6.20 7.51
CA ILE A 57 1.57 6.14 7.67
C ILE A 57 1.99 6.01 9.14
N GLN A 58 1.37 6.76 10.05
CA GLN A 58 1.73 6.75 11.47
C GLN A 58 1.40 5.41 12.13
N GLN A 59 0.20 4.87 11.87
CA GLN A 59 -0.21 3.57 12.38
C GLN A 59 0.66 2.44 11.80
N THR A 60 1.08 2.58 10.53
CA THR A 60 1.96 1.63 9.87
C THR A 60 3.33 1.60 10.56
N MET A 61 3.91 2.77 10.86
CA MET A 61 5.17 2.88 11.61
C MET A 61 5.04 2.30 13.02
N GLN A 62 3.96 2.63 13.73
CA GLN A 62 3.71 2.11 15.08
C GLN A 62 3.64 0.57 15.10
N ILE A 63 2.86 -0.05 14.20
CA ILE A 63 2.79 -1.51 14.12
C ILE A 63 4.16 -2.08 13.72
N SER A 64 4.86 -1.44 12.77
CA SER A 64 6.19 -1.88 12.39
C SER A 64 7.14 -1.93 13.59
N GLU A 65 7.15 -0.90 14.44
CA GLU A 65 7.98 -0.84 15.65
C GLU A 65 7.61 -1.96 16.64
N MET A 66 6.31 -2.21 16.86
CA MET A 66 5.84 -3.32 17.70
C MET A 66 6.38 -4.68 17.24
N TRP A 67 6.63 -4.83 15.93
CA TRP A 67 7.19 -6.03 15.32
C TRP A 67 8.68 -5.91 14.99
N ASN A 68 9.40 -4.95 15.58
CA ASN A 68 10.84 -4.72 15.35
C ASN A 68 11.21 -4.63 13.86
N HIS A 69 10.33 -4.01 13.06
CA HIS A 69 10.44 -3.83 11.61
C HIS A 69 10.57 -5.13 10.79
N GLN A 70 10.15 -6.27 11.35
CA GLN A 70 10.22 -7.57 10.66
C GLN A 70 9.09 -7.77 9.64
N ILE A 71 7.98 -7.05 9.80
CA ILE A 71 6.83 -7.13 8.90
C ILE A 71 6.96 -6.10 7.78
N ASP A 72 6.56 -6.49 6.57
CA ASP A 72 6.56 -5.62 5.41
C ASP A 72 5.59 -4.44 5.59
N PHE A 73 6.03 -3.21 5.29
CA PHE A 73 5.21 -2.02 5.53
C PHE A 73 3.99 -1.98 4.61
N ASN A 74 4.09 -2.48 3.37
CA ASN A 74 2.92 -2.57 2.49
C ASN A 74 1.91 -3.58 3.00
N LEU A 75 2.37 -4.68 3.60
CA LEU A 75 1.50 -5.65 4.26
C LEU A 75 0.73 -5.00 5.42
N ILE A 76 1.43 -4.27 6.30
CA ILE A 76 0.80 -3.55 7.41
C ILE A 76 -0.24 -2.55 6.89
N TYR A 77 0.13 -1.75 5.88
CA TYR A 77 -0.75 -0.78 5.25
C TYR A 77 -2.01 -1.41 4.67
N VAL A 78 -1.90 -2.50 3.90
CA VAL A 78 -3.06 -3.22 3.34
C VAL A 78 -3.98 -3.71 4.45
N VAL A 79 -3.43 -4.26 5.53
CA VAL A 79 -4.22 -4.72 6.69
C VAL A 79 -4.93 -3.56 7.40
N LEU A 80 -4.22 -2.45 7.63
CA LEU A 80 -4.78 -1.26 8.25
C LEU A 80 -5.91 -0.68 7.40
N LYS A 81 -5.70 -0.54 6.08
CA LYS A 81 -6.72 -0.06 5.16
C LYS A 81 -7.97 -0.95 5.21
N GLY A 82 -7.81 -2.27 5.13
CA GLY A 82 -8.93 -3.23 5.25
C GLY A 82 -9.60 -3.23 6.62
N GLY A 83 -8.90 -2.80 7.67
CA GLY A 83 -9.39 -2.67 9.04
C GLY A 83 -9.86 -1.27 9.43
N ASN A 84 -9.99 -0.33 8.48
CA ASN A 84 -10.31 1.08 8.73
C ASN A 84 -9.38 1.77 9.74
N GLY A 85 -8.09 1.43 9.74
CA GLY A 85 -7.06 2.02 10.61
C GLY A 85 -7.05 1.50 12.04
N ASP A 86 -7.87 0.49 12.37
CA ASP A 86 -7.92 -0.11 13.70
C ASP A 86 -6.66 -0.96 13.98
N ILE A 87 -5.75 -0.40 14.77
CA ILE A 87 -4.46 -1.02 15.13
C ILE A 87 -4.66 -2.36 15.85
N ASN A 88 -5.67 -2.49 16.71
CA ASN A 88 -5.91 -3.71 17.46
C ASN A 88 -6.37 -4.84 16.54
N LYS A 89 -7.30 -4.54 15.62
CA LYS A 89 -7.72 -5.49 14.59
C LYS A 89 -6.57 -5.86 13.67
N ALA A 90 -5.79 -4.86 13.22
CA ALA A 90 -4.65 -5.10 12.35
C ALA A 90 -3.59 -5.99 12.99
N THR A 91 -3.23 -5.71 14.25
CA THR A 91 -2.26 -6.51 15.01
C THR A 91 -2.73 -7.94 15.21
N LYS A 92 -4.00 -8.14 15.56
CA LYS A 92 -4.58 -9.48 15.70
C LYS A 92 -4.58 -10.24 14.37
N PHE A 93 -4.96 -9.57 13.29
CA PHE A 93 -4.96 -10.16 11.95
C PHE A 93 -3.55 -10.56 11.51
N LEU A 94 -2.55 -9.68 11.69
CA LEU A 94 -1.16 -9.97 11.35
C LEU A 94 -0.62 -11.17 12.15
N LEU A 95 -0.98 -11.29 13.43
CA LEU A 95 -0.62 -12.45 14.25
C LEU A 95 -1.22 -13.76 13.71
N GLU A 96 -2.50 -13.74 13.31
CA GLU A 96 -3.16 -14.91 12.72
C GLU A 96 -2.55 -15.27 11.36
N PHE A 97 -2.24 -14.27 10.53
CA PHE A 97 -1.58 -14.43 9.24
C PHE A 97 -0.18 -15.04 9.38
N GLU A 98 0.66 -14.52 10.28
CA GLU A 98 2.00 -15.07 10.51
C GLU A 98 1.94 -16.52 10.99
N LYS A 99 0.99 -16.86 11.87
CA LYS A 99 0.75 -18.27 12.26
C LYS A 99 0.32 -19.13 11.07
N TRP A 100 -0.55 -18.62 10.20
CA TRP A 100 -1.02 -19.33 9.02
C TRP A 100 0.10 -19.58 8.00
N LYS A 101 0.98 -18.60 7.79
CA LYS A 101 2.09 -18.66 6.82
C LYS A 101 2.99 -19.87 7.02
N PHE A 102 3.24 -20.26 8.27
CA PHE A 102 4.08 -21.41 8.64
C PHE A 102 3.31 -22.74 8.79
N ARG A 103 1.98 -22.73 8.71
CA ARG A 103 1.15 -23.95 8.76
C ARG A 103 0.97 -24.56 7.37
N ASP A 104 0.67 -25.86 7.31
CA ASP A 104 0.25 -26.61 6.11
C ASP A 104 1.10 -26.38 4.84
N ASN A 105 2.38 -26.03 5.01
CA ASN A 105 3.28 -25.62 3.93
C ASN A 105 2.71 -24.48 3.05
N ASN A 106 1.92 -23.57 3.62
CA ASN A 106 1.26 -22.48 2.86
C ASN A 106 2.28 -21.59 2.13
N GLN A 107 3.44 -21.33 2.74
CA GLN A 107 4.51 -20.59 2.07
C GLN A 107 5.08 -21.34 0.85
N GLN A 108 5.14 -22.68 0.90
CA GLN A 108 5.60 -23.48 -0.24
C GLN A 108 4.55 -23.50 -1.36
N LYS A 109 3.26 -23.63 -1.01
CA LYS A 109 2.15 -23.53 -1.97
C LYS A 109 2.15 -22.20 -2.71
N TYR A 110 2.48 -21.11 -2.01
CA TYR A 110 2.65 -19.81 -2.66
C TYR A 110 3.80 -19.83 -3.68
N LYS A 111 4.96 -20.41 -3.35
CA LYS A 111 6.11 -20.49 -4.28
C LYS A 111 5.76 -21.24 -5.56
N GLU A 112 4.88 -22.23 -5.51
CA GLU A 112 4.43 -22.99 -6.68
C GLU A 112 3.64 -22.12 -7.69
N ILE A 113 2.94 -21.09 -7.20
CA ILE A 113 2.06 -20.21 -8.01
C ILE A 113 2.57 -18.76 -8.09
N GLU A 114 3.75 -18.48 -7.53
CA GLU A 114 4.31 -17.13 -7.41
C GLU A 114 4.39 -16.40 -8.76
N ASN A 115 4.79 -17.12 -9.82
CA ASN A 115 4.89 -16.55 -11.15
C ASN A 115 3.54 -16.08 -11.71
N GLU A 116 2.41 -16.68 -11.29
CA GLU A 116 1.08 -16.25 -11.71
C GLU A 116 0.74 -14.86 -11.16
N PHE A 117 1.13 -14.57 -9.92
CA PHE A 117 1.02 -13.24 -9.32
C PHE A 117 1.91 -12.24 -10.02
N VAL A 118 3.18 -12.59 -10.26
CA VAL A 118 4.15 -11.71 -10.94
C VAL A 118 3.69 -11.37 -12.37
N ASN A 119 3.12 -12.34 -13.10
CA ASN A 119 2.56 -12.11 -14.43
C ASN A 119 1.37 -11.13 -14.43
N LYS A 120 0.69 -10.98 -13.28
CA LYS A 120 -0.35 -9.97 -13.04
C LYS A 120 0.19 -8.67 -12.43
N ARG A 121 1.52 -8.49 -12.41
CA ARG A 121 2.24 -7.33 -11.84
C ARG A 121 2.16 -7.24 -10.32
N CYS A 122 1.76 -8.32 -9.63
CA CYS A 122 1.70 -8.38 -8.18
C CYS A 122 3.08 -8.78 -7.62
N CYS A 123 4.00 -7.83 -7.53
CA CYS A 123 5.40 -8.11 -7.20
C CYS A 123 5.72 -8.15 -5.70
N ASN A 124 4.78 -7.77 -4.81
CA ASN A 124 4.99 -7.88 -3.36
C ASN A 124 4.51 -9.23 -2.84
N HIS A 125 5.45 -10.13 -2.59
CA HIS A 125 5.17 -11.49 -2.16
C HIS A 125 4.44 -11.59 -0.81
N ASN A 126 4.69 -10.65 0.12
CA ASN A 126 4.00 -10.64 1.41
C ASN A 126 2.53 -10.24 1.26
N VAL A 127 2.23 -9.28 0.39
CA VAL A 127 0.86 -8.92 0.02
C VAL A 127 0.19 -10.08 -0.73
N ASN A 128 0.88 -10.74 -1.67
CA ASN A 128 0.29 -11.90 -2.36
C ASN A 128 -0.11 -13.03 -1.38
N LEU A 129 0.74 -13.32 -0.39
CA LEU A 129 0.46 -14.30 0.67
C LEU A 129 -0.78 -13.93 1.49
N ILE A 130 -0.99 -12.64 1.79
CA ILE A 130 -2.19 -12.21 2.53
C ILE A 130 -3.47 -12.40 1.70
N CYS A 131 -3.39 -12.17 0.38
CA CYS A 131 -4.53 -12.39 -0.52
C CYS A 131 -4.90 -13.89 -0.57
N MET A 132 -3.90 -14.78 -0.52
CA MET A 132 -4.14 -16.24 -0.38
C MET A 132 -4.79 -16.60 0.96
N PHE A 133 -4.32 -16.00 2.05
CA PHE A 133 -4.89 -16.18 3.39
C PHE A 133 -6.36 -15.76 3.41
N TYR A 134 -6.66 -14.56 2.88
CA TYR A 134 -8.01 -14.00 2.83
C TYR A 134 -8.96 -14.83 1.94
N SER A 135 -8.46 -15.30 0.79
CA SER A 135 -9.26 -16.04 -0.20
C SER A 135 -9.51 -17.51 0.18
N LYS A 136 -9.24 -17.90 1.44
CA LYS A 136 -9.44 -19.26 1.97
C LYS A 136 -8.87 -20.36 1.05
N LYS A 137 -7.69 -20.13 0.46
CA LYS A 137 -7.00 -21.04 -0.47
C LYS A 137 -7.62 -21.16 -1.89
N CYS A 138 -8.55 -20.29 -2.29
CA CYS A 138 -8.94 -20.17 -3.69
C CYS A 138 -7.90 -19.35 -4.47
N THR A 139 -6.99 -20.04 -5.17
CA THR A 139 -5.86 -19.43 -5.89
C THR A 139 -6.27 -18.35 -6.88
N ASN A 140 -7.23 -18.63 -7.77
CA ASN A 140 -7.67 -17.66 -8.78
C ASN A 140 -8.22 -16.39 -8.11
N LYS A 141 -8.99 -16.55 -7.04
CA LYS A 141 -9.52 -15.41 -6.30
C LYS A 141 -8.42 -14.60 -5.61
N ALA A 142 -7.41 -15.27 -5.07
CA ALA A 142 -6.27 -14.60 -4.45
C ALA A 142 -5.48 -13.75 -5.45
N ILE A 143 -5.26 -14.27 -6.67
CA ILE A 143 -4.55 -13.55 -7.75
C ILE A 143 -5.37 -12.34 -8.21
N GLU A 144 -6.68 -12.50 -8.41
CA GLU A 144 -7.58 -11.38 -8.76
C GLU A 144 -7.55 -10.29 -7.70
N VAL A 145 -7.69 -10.67 -6.42
CA VAL A 145 -7.65 -9.72 -5.30
C VAL A 145 -6.31 -9.02 -5.26
N ALA A 146 -5.19 -9.75 -5.36
CA ALA A 146 -3.86 -9.13 -5.36
C ALA A 146 -3.67 -8.14 -6.52
N ALA A 147 -4.20 -8.45 -7.70
CA ALA A 147 -4.12 -7.57 -8.87
C ALA A 147 -4.91 -6.28 -8.66
N VAL A 148 -6.13 -6.39 -8.12
CA VAL A 148 -6.98 -5.23 -7.79
C VAL A 148 -6.32 -4.37 -6.71
N GLU A 149 -5.87 -4.98 -5.60
CA GLU A 149 -5.22 -4.26 -4.50
C GLU A 149 -3.93 -3.56 -4.98
N THR A 150 -3.11 -4.23 -5.79
CA THR A 150 -1.88 -3.64 -6.34
C THR A 150 -2.20 -2.46 -7.27
N ALA A 151 -3.22 -2.60 -8.12
CA ALA A 151 -3.62 -1.55 -9.06
C ALA A 151 -4.23 -0.33 -8.37
N HIS A 152 -5.06 -0.56 -7.34
CA HIS A 152 -5.78 0.53 -6.66
C HIS A 152 -4.93 1.24 -5.62
N ASN A 153 -4.12 0.50 -4.87
CA ASN A 153 -3.43 1.06 -3.71
C ASN A 153 -2.00 1.47 -4.02
N GLY A 154 -1.42 0.89 -5.07
CA GLY A 154 0.03 0.84 -5.19
C GLY A 154 0.67 0.11 -4.01
N LEU A 155 1.99 0.02 -4.06
CA LEU A 155 2.81 -0.48 -2.96
C LEU A 155 3.65 0.71 -2.50
N PRO A 156 3.10 1.57 -1.62
CA PRO A 156 3.67 2.89 -1.34
C PRO A 156 5.04 2.81 -0.66
N PHE A 157 5.36 1.70 -0.01
CA PHE A 157 6.65 1.48 0.62
C PHE A 157 7.59 0.68 -0.28
N VAL A 158 8.81 1.18 -0.43
CA VAL A 158 9.90 0.57 -1.16
C VAL A 158 11.03 0.16 -0.22
N LYS A 159 12.00 -0.62 -0.71
CA LYS A 159 13.08 -1.17 0.13
C LYS A 159 13.85 -0.12 0.93
N LYS A 160 14.00 1.10 0.40
CA LYS A 160 14.69 2.22 1.06
C LYS A 160 13.95 2.77 2.29
N ASP A 161 12.66 2.48 2.44
CA ASP A 161 11.85 2.98 3.57
C ASP A 161 12.03 2.12 4.83
N LYS A 162 12.70 0.97 4.71
CA LYS A 162 13.13 0.20 5.89
C LYS A 162 14.25 0.98 6.57
N ILE A 163 14.05 1.33 7.84
CA ILE A 163 15.02 2.04 8.67
C ILE A 163 16.38 1.35 8.53
N GLN A 164 17.37 2.06 7.98
CA GLN A 164 18.77 1.65 8.03
C GLN A 164 19.19 1.70 9.49
N LYS A 165 19.52 0.54 10.06
CA LYS A 165 20.12 0.45 11.40
C LYS A 165 21.49 1.11 11.42
#